data_AF-A0A6B3FW71-F1
#
_entry.id   AF-A0A6B3FW71-F1
#
_cell.length_a   1.000
_cell.length_b   1.000
_cell.length_c   1.000
_cell.angle_alpha   90.00
_cell.angle_beta   90.00
_cell.angle_gamma   90.00
#
_symmetry.space_group_name_H-M   'P 1'
#
loop_
_entity.id
_entity.type
_entity.pdbx_description
1 polymer ?
#
loop_
_entity_poly.entity_id
_entity_poly.type
_entity_poly.pdbx_seq_one_letter_code
_entity_poly.pdbx_strand_id
1 'polypeptide(L)' 'MELHDVWFVLIAVLWTGYFFLEGFDFGIGVLTKLLARDRKEKRVLINTIGPVWDGNEVWLLTAGGATFAAFPEWYAT' A
#
# COMPACT_ATOMS: atom_id res chain seq x y z
N MET A 1 -19.98 -1.33 21.35
CA MET A 1 -18.91 -1.00 20.40
C MET A 1 -18.35 0.31 20.90
N GLU A 2 -17.19 0.26 21.51
CA GLU A 2 -16.50 1.41 22.07
C GLU A 2 -15.71 2.14 20.98
N LEU A 3 -15.25 3.36 21.25
CA LEU A 3 -14.52 4.16 20.26
C LEU A 3 -13.23 3.45 19.79
N HIS A 4 -12.54 2.74 20.68
CA HIS A 4 -11.33 2.00 20.34
C HIS A 4 -11.63 0.79 19.43
N ASP A 5 -12.78 0.13 19.57
CA ASP A 5 -13.20 -0.95 18.67
C ASP A 5 -13.36 -0.44 17.24
N VAL A 6 -13.98 0.75 17.09
CA VAL A 6 -14.17 1.38 15.78
C VAL A 6 -12.83 1.73 15.14
N TRP A 7 -11.92 2.35 15.90
CA TRP A 7 -10.57 2.67 15.42
C TRP A 7 -9.76 1.44 15.04
N PHE A 8 -9.87 0.37 15.81
CA PHE A 8 -9.21 -0.89 15.49
C PHE A 8 -9.67 -1.43 14.14
N VAL A 9 -10.98 -1.45 13.89
CA VAL A 9 -11.54 -1.89 12.60
C VAL A 9 -11.10 -0.96 11.45
N LEU A 10 -11.11 0.36 11.66
CA LEU A 10 -10.66 1.32 10.66
C LEU A 10 -9.19 1.11 10.28
N ILE A 11 -8.30 0.91 11.26
CA ILE A 11 -6.88 0.62 11.01
C ILE A 11 -6.72 -0.70 10.25
N ALA A 12 -7.47 -1.74 10.63
CA ALA A 12 -7.44 -3.01 9.91
C ALA A 12 -7.87 -2.85 8.44
N VAL A 13 -8.89 -2.03 8.16
CA VAL A 13 -9.32 -1.70 6.80
C VAL A 13 -8.24 -0.92 6.04
N LEU A 14 -7.60 0.07 6.67
CA LEU A 14 -6.54 0.86 6.04
C LEU A 14 -5.34 -0.02 5.66
N TRP A 15 -4.87 -0.88 6.56
CA TRP A 15 -3.77 -1.81 6.26
C TRP A 15 -4.15 -2.86 5.21
N THR A 16 -5.37 -3.40 5.28
CA THR A 16 -5.86 -4.36 4.28
C THR A 16 -5.95 -3.72 2.90
N GLY A 17 -6.48 -2.49 2.83
CA GLY A 17 -6.56 -1.72 1.60
C GLY A 17 -5.17 -1.41 1.04
N TYR A 18 -4.22 -0.99 1.89
CA TYR A 18 -2.83 -0.79 1.49
C TYR A 18 -2.22 -2.06 0.89
N PHE A 19 -2.29 -3.20 1.58
CA PHE A 19 -1.70 -4.45 1.07
C PHE A 19 -2.38 -4.94 -0.22
N PHE A 20 -3.68 -4.70 -0.38
CA PHE A 20 -4.39 -5.04 -1.61
C PHE A 20 -3.96 -4.16 -2.78
N LEU A 21 -3.86 -2.85 -2.57
CA LEU A 21 -3.52 -1.87 -3.60
C LEU A 21 -2.03 -1.89 -3.94
N GLU A 22 -1.15 -1.78 -2.95
CA GLU A 22 0.30 -1.80 -3.19
C GLU A 22 0.81 -3.18 -3.62
N GLY A 23 0.07 -4.25 -3.29
CA GLY A 23 0.46 -5.62 -3.60
C GLY A 23 0.71 -5.86 -5.10
N PHE A 24 -0.11 -5.26 -5.97
CA PHE A 24 0.10 -5.40 -7.42
C PHE A 24 1.24 -4.51 -7.94
N ASP A 25 1.47 -3.34 -7.34
CA ASP A 25 2.58 -2.45 -7.71
C ASP A 25 3.92 -3.14 -7.47
N PHE A 26 4.11 -3.68 -6.27
CA PHE A 26 5.28 -4.49 -5.96
C PHE A 26 5.34 -5.75 -6.82
N GLY A 27 4.19 -6.41 -7.05
CA GLY A 27 4.11 -7.57 -7.93
C GLY A 27 4.65 -7.28 -9.33
N ILE A 28 4.23 -6.18 -9.95
CA ILE A 28 4.71 -5.74 -11.27
C ILE A 28 6.17 -5.33 -11.21
N GLY A 29 6.61 -4.63 -10.16
CA GLY A 29 8.01 -4.26 -9.95
C GLY A 29 8.95 -5.48 -9.89
N VAL A 30 8.57 -6.53 -9.15
CA VAL A 30 9.32 -7.79 -9.05
C VAL A 30 9.28 -8.56 -10.37
N LEU A 31 8.10 -8.73 -10.95
CA LEU A 31 7.90 -9.49 -12.19
C LEU A 31 8.54 -8.80 -13.40
N THR A 32 8.77 -7.49 -13.38
CA THR A 32 9.42 -6.76 -14.48
C THR A 32 10.81 -7.31 -14.78
N LYS A 33 11.56 -7.80 -13.78
CA LYS A 33 12.87 -8.44 -14.00
C LYS A 33 12.75 -9.81 -14.67
N LEU A 34 11.64 -10.51 -14.48
CA LEU A 34 11.40 -11.87 -14.99
C LEU A 34 10.70 -11.87 -16.36
N LEU A 35 9.78 -10.94 -16.58
CA LEU A 35 8.91 -10.90 -17.75
C LEU A 35 9.45 -10.04 -18.90
N ALA A 36 10.13 -8.92 -18.60
CA ALA A 36 10.55 -8.00 -19.64
C ALA A 36 11.93 -8.34 -20.20
N ARG A 37 11.99 -8.56 -21.51
CA ARG A 37 13.18 -8.93 -22.28
C ARG A 37 13.97 -7.72 -22.75
N ASP A 38 13.29 -6.60 -22.97
CA ASP A 38 13.90 -5.36 -23.43
C ASP A 38 13.39 -4.10 -22.69
N ARG A 39 13.95 -2.94 -23.05
CA ARG A 39 13.60 -1.66 -22.44
C ARG A 39 12.14 -1.24 -22.72
N LYS A 40 11.61 -1.61 -23.89
CA LYS A 40 10.23 -1.26 -24.29
C LYS A 40 9.24 -2.05 -23.45
N GLU A 41 9.44 -3.35 -23.29
CA GLU A 41 8.62 -4.22 -22.44
C GLU A 41 8.65 -3.76 -20.97
N LYS A 42 9.84 -3.39 -20.44
CA LYS A 42 9.95 -2.80 -19.10
C LYS A 42 9.10 -1.54 -18.95
N ARG A 43 9.14 -0.65 -19.95
CA ARG A 43 8.34 0.59 -19.94
C ARG A 43 6.85 0.29 -19.96
N VAL A 44 6.42 -0.71 -20.74
CA VAL A 44 5.01 -1.12 -20.80
C VAL A 44 4.54 -1.62 -19.44
N LEU A 45 5.29 -2.50 -18.78
CA LEU A 45 4.95 -3.00 -17.45
C LEU A 45 4.88 -1.87 -16.42
N ILE A 46 5.88 -1.00 -16.34
CA ILE A 46 5.88 0.14 -15.39
C ILE A 46 4.71 1.10 -15.66
N ASN A 47 4.37 1.34 -16.92
CA ASN A 47 3.26 2.23 -17.26
C ASN A 47 1.88 1.67 -16.86
N THR A 48 1.76 0.36 -16.56
CA THR A 48 0.49 -0.20 -16.05
C THR A 48 0.17 0.25 -14.62
N ILE A 49 1.19 0.59 -13.83
CA ILE A 49 1.06 1.03 -12.43
C ILE A 49 1.28 2.53 -12.24
N GLY A 50 2.01 3.16 -13.16
CA GLY A 50 2.37 4.58 -13.07
C GLY A 50 1.23 5.55 -12.76
N PRO A 51 -0.01 5.37 -13.28
CA PRO A 51 -1.13 6.27 -12.97
C PRO A 51 -1.70 6.16 -11.54
N VAL A 52 -1.42 5.07 -10.81
CA VAL A 52 -2.10 4.75 -9.53
C VAL A 52 -1.13 4.57 -8.36
N TRP A 53 0.12 4.22 -8.64
CA TRP A 53 1.12 3.88 -7.61
C TRP A 53 1.28 4.96 -6.53
N ASP A 54 1.44 6.23 -6.92
CA ASP A 54 1.58 7.35 -5.98
C ASP A 54 0.33 7.49 -5.07
N GLY A 55 -0.85 7.15 -5.59
CA GLY A 55 -2.09 7.11 -4.80
C GLY A 55 -2.16 5.94 -3.83
N ASN A 56 -1.54 4.80 -4.17
CA ASN A 56 -1.47 3.63 -3.30
C ASN A 56 -0.53 3.90 -2.10
N GLU A 57 0.57 4.63 -2.30
CA GLU A 57 1.46 5.03 -1.20
C GLU A 57 0.74 5.88 -0.13
N VAL A 58 -0.28 6.66 -0.50
CA VAL A 58 -1.08 7.45 0.46
C VAL A 58 -1.81 6.55 1.46
N TRP A 59 -2.16 5.32 1.08
CA TRP A 59 -2.75 4.35 2.01
C TRP A 59 -1.78 3.96 3.11
N LEU A 60 -0.48 3.77 2.80
CA LEU A 60 0.55 3.51 3.80
C LEU A 60 0.67 4.67 4.78
N LEU A 61 0.76 5.90 4.25
CA LEU A 61 0.87 7.10 5.06
C LEU A 61 -0.33 7.26 5.99
N THR A 62 -1.53 7.01 5.47
CA THR A 62 -2.77 7.12 6.24
C THR A 62 -2.89 6.00 7.27
N ALA A 63 -2.53 4.75 6.94
CA ALA A 63 -2.54 3.64 7.88
C ALA A 63 -1.55 3.87 9.03
N GLY A 64 -0.33 4.31 8.72
CA GLY A 64 0.68 4.68 9.71
C GLY A 64 0.24 5.86 10.58
N GLY A 65 -0.26 6.92 9.96
CA GLY A 65 -0.76 8.11 10.66
C GLY A 65 -1.97 7.82 11.56
N ALA A 66 -2.92 7.01 11.09
CA ALA A 66 -4.07 6.58 11.89
C ALA A 66 -3.65 5.69 13.06
N THR A 67 -2.67 4.80 12.86
CA THR A 67 -2.11 3.98 13.94
C THR A 67 -1.42 4.86 14.99
N PHE A 68 -0.61 5.83 14.57
CA PHE A 68 0.00 6.83 15.46
C PHE A 68 -1.04 7.63 16.25
N ALA A 69 -2.11 8.08 15.60
CA ALA A 69 -3.12 8.93 16.23
C ALA A 69 -4.04 8.16 17.21
N ALA A 70 -4.44 6.94 16.86
CA ALA A 70 -5.40 6.16 17.66
C ALA A 70 -4.73 5.23 18.68
N PHE A 71 -3.56 4.67 18.36
CA PHE A 71 -2.81 3.73 19.21
C PHE A 71 -1.30 4.06 19.21
N PRO A 72 -0.90 5.19 19.82
CA PRO A 72 0.49 5.68 19.75
C PRO A 72 1.52 4.68 20.27
N GLU A 73 1.20 3.91 21.31
CA GLU A 73 2.09 2.87 21.85
C GLU A 73 2.36 1.74 20.85
N TRP A 74 1.37 1.38 20.02
CA TRP A 74 1.55 0.38 18.95
C TRP A 74 2.44 0.92 17.82
N TYR A 75 2.35 2.21 17.55
CA TYR A 75 3.19 2.85 16.55
C TYR A 75 4.64 3.01 17.01
N ALA A 76 4.86 3.28 18.30
CA ALA A 76 6.17 3.63 18.86
C ALA A 76 7.02 2.43 19.31
N THR A 77 6.48 1.21 19.30
CA THR A 77 7.13 -0.03 19.76
C THR A 77 7.43 -0.95 18.59
#